data_AF-A0A2W4PEU7-F1
#
_entry.id   AF-A0A2W4PEU7-F1
#
_cell.length_a   1.000
_cell.length_b   1.000
_cell.length_c   1.000
_cell.angle_alpha   90.00
_cell.angle_beta   90.00
_cell.angle_gamma   90.00
#
_symmetry.space_group_name_H-M   'P 1'
#
loop_
_entity.id
_entity.type
_entity.pdbx_description
1 polymer ?
#
loop_
_entity_poly.entity_id
_entity_poly.type
_entity_poly.pdbx_seq_one_letter_code
_entity_poly.pdbx_strand_id
1 'polypeptide(L)'
;MRSTGQLPLPLDNPVELVFRHARATITVNRDGPYRVWIAITDAAGQETDRLMIRFDLPQGSVGVFGEAAQITSVNVESAGEEEAGLDLPVEIAVSGRLITPPREQPPAGQPVEQVSVLHLDAPNDKILPGSWVVVERPEARGVTPALVVAQALAVREGARAGYGIAGKTTRLDLDAPWLAAGDDFATLRGAAVYAQSERLELAEEPIPEDVAGGAIELARLYDGLTSGRWLIVSGERTDIPGASGVPAAELVMLAGVTQLQDATGRPYTRLDLATDLAYRYRRDTLVIYGNVVHATHGETRQEVLGSGDGSKAFQRFELRQSPLTFVAAPTPDGAQSTLVVRVNDIQWHEAGGMALLGPNDRGFVTSTDDEQRTAVIFGNGERGARLPTGIENIRATYRVGIGKAGNVAAGQITLLATRPLGVKGVVNPLPATGGADREGPDAIRANAPLAVTALDRLVSVQDYADFARTFAGIGKAVATLVPGRSRPFVHLTIAGADDIPIAETSDLYRNLREALRRLGEPDMPVRIALRERIVLVISAGVQLHPDYLWEAVEPQIRARLLEAFGFAQRDL
;
A
#
# COMPACT_ATOMS: atom_id res chain seq x y z
N MET A 1 4.87 -35.98 -26.27
CA MET A 1 4.22 -36.81 -27.31
C MET A 1 4.23 -36.00 -28.61
N ARG A 2 4.95 -36.47 -29.62
CA ARG A 2 4.88 -35.97 -31.00
C ARG A 2 3.56 -36.42 -31.63
N SER A 3 3.00 -35.59 -32.50
CA SER A 3 2.20 -36.05 -33.65
C SER A 3 2.20 -34.96 -34.72
N THR A 4 3.25 -34.99 -35.53
CA THR A 4 3.33 -34.44 -36.89
C THR A 4 2.26 -35.08 -37.78
N GLY A 5 1.51 -34.25 -38.51
CA GLY A 5 0.57 -34.68 -39.56
C GLY A 5 0.56 -33.66 -40.69
N GLN A 6 1.54 -33.79 -41.59
CA GLN A 6 1.59 -33.13 -42.90
C GLN A 6 0.62 -33.84 -43.84
N LEU A 7 -0.17 -33.08 -44.61
CA LEU A 7 -0.73 -33.51 -45.89
C LEU A 7 -0.58 -32.37 -46.91
N PRO A 8 -0.18 -32.67 -48.16
CA PRO A 8 0.25 -31.68 -49.15
C PRO A 8 -0.91 -31.21 -50.04
N LEU A 9 -0.83 -29.99 -50.56
CA LEU A 9 -1.54 -29.60 -51.78
C LEU A 9 -0.48 -29.28 -52.85
N PRO A 10 -0.54 -29.89 -54.04
CA PRO A 10 0.37 -29.57 -55.13
C PRO A 10 -0.02 -28.21 -55.74
N LEU A 11 0.98 -27.42 -56.12
CA LEU A 11 0.79 -26.37 -57.12
C LEU A 11 0.80 -27.06 -58.49
N ASP A 12 -0.37 -27.17 -59.11
CA ASP A 12 -0.49 -27.51 -60.53
C ASP A 12 -0.01 -26.32 -61.36
N ASN A 13 1.30 -26.22 -61.55
CA ASN A 13 1.97 -25.80 -62.79
C ASN A 13 3.49 -25.69 -62.54
N PRO A 14 4.32 -26.61 -63.08
CA PRO A 14 5.77 -26.40 -63.08
C PRO A 14 6.12 -25.23 -64.01
N VAL A 15 7.01 -24.33 -63.55
CA VAL A 15 7.65 -23.34 -64.43
C VAL A 15 8.85 -24.02 -65.07
N GLU A 16 8.78 -24.28 -66.37
CA GLU A 16 9.87 -24.88 -67.13
C GLU A 16 10.83 -23.77 -67.61
N LEU A 17 12.09 -23.79 -67.15
CA LEU A 17 13.15 -22.93 -67.66
C LEU A 17 14.07 -23.76 -68.54
N VAL A 18 14.14 -23.41 -69.84
CA VAL A 18 14.96 -24.12 -70.82
C VAL A 18 16.31 -23.42 -70.93
N PHE A 19 17.39 -24.10 -70.51
CA PHE A 19 18.76 -23.68 -70.79
C PHE A 19 19.22 -24.38 -72.07
N ARG A 20 20.07 -23.75 -72.89
CA ARG A 20 20.50 -24.31 -74.19
C ARG A 20 21.11 -25.72 -74.12
N HIS A 21 21.58 -26.17 -72.94
CA HIS A 21 22.13 -27.52 -72.75
C HIS A 21 21.77 -28.21 -71.42
N ALA A 22 20.73 -27.77 -70.69
CA ALA A 22 20.27 -28.44 -69.45
C ALA A 22 18.78 -28.21 -69.17
N ARG A 23 18.12 -29.19 -68.54
CA ARG A 23 16.75 -29.08 -68.00
C ARG A 23 16.82 -28.97 -66.48
N ALA A 24 16.09 -28.03 -65.88
CA ALA A 24 15.96 -27.90 -64.44
C ALA A 24 14.49 -27.89 -64.02
N THR A 25 14.17 -28.59 -62.93
CA THR A 25 12.83 -28.58 -62.31
C THR A 25 12.94 -27.87 -60.96
N ILE A 26 12.18 -26.80 -60.74
CA ILE A 26 12.24 -25.99 -59.52
C ILE A 26 11.15 -26.43 -58.55
N THR A 27 11.52 -26.71 -57.29
CA THR A 27 10.57 -26.90 -56.19
C THR A 27 10.78 -25.79 -55.15
N VAL A 28 9.77 -24.94 -54.93
CA VAL A 28 9.86 -23.80 -54.00
C VAL A 28 9.25 -24.18 -52.66
N ASN A 29 9.98 -24.00 -51.56
CA ASN A 29 9.49 -24.22 -50.19
C ASN A 29 9.48 -22.90 -49.41
N ARG A 30 8.47 -22.66 -48.56
CA ARG A 30 7.99 -21.30 -48.23
C ARG A 30 8.58 -20.64 -46.97
N ASP A 31 9.59 -21.23 -46.32
CA ASP A 31 10.10 -20.72 -45.04
C ASP A 31 11.44 -19.96 -45.20
N GLY A 32 11.38 -18.62 -45.22
CA GLY A 32 12.55 -17.72 -45.18
C GLY A 32 13.02 -17.18 -46.55
N PRO A 33 14.10 -16.36 -46.61
CA PRO A 33 14.56 -15.73 -47.86
C PRO A 33 14.73 -16.79 -48.96
N TYR A 34 14.13 -16.56 -50.13
CA TYR A 34 13.98 -17.55 -51.19
C TYR A 34 15.36 -18.02 -51.68
N ARG A 35 15.77 -19.19 -51.21
CA ARG A 35 16.95 -19.92 -51.68
C ARG A 35 16.46 -21.06 -52.56
N VAL A 36 16.86 -21.05 -53.82
CA VAL A 36 16.52 -22.10 -54.77
C VAL A 36 17.79 -22.88 -55.12
N TRP A 37 17.76 -24.17 -54.84
CA TRP A 37 18.77 -25.10 -55.31
C TRP A 37 18.37 -25.62 -56.69
N ILE A 38 19.28 -25.51 -57.65
CA ILE A 38 19.14 -26.08 -58.98
C ILE A 38 20.07 -27.29 -59.06
N ALA A 39 19.47 -28.47 -59.19
CA ALA A 39 20.19 -29.68 -59.54
C ALA A 39 20.54 -29.64 -61.04
N ILE A 40 21.82 -29.81 -61.35
CA ILE A 40 22.30 -30.01 -62.72
C ILE A 40 22.36 -31.52 -62.93
N THR A 41 21.63 -32.02 -63.93
CA THR A 41 21.62 -33.45 -64.29
C THR A 41 22.27 -33.68 -65.64
N ASP A 42 22.88 -34.85 -65.82
CA ASP A 42 23.34 -35.30 -67.12
C ASP A 42 22.19 -35.67 -68.09
N ALA A 43 22.54 -36.09 -69.31
CA ALA A 43 21.56 -36.50 -70.31
C ALA A 43 20.74 -37.75 -69.94
N ALA A 44 21.15 -38.51 -68.92
CA ALA A 44 20.43 -39.66 -68.38
C ALA A 44 19.52 -39.26 -67.18
N GLY A 45 19.53 -37.98 -66.76
CA GLY A 45 18.73 -37.47 -65.66
C GLY A 45 19.33 -37.71 -64.29
N GLN A 46 20.61 -38.08 -64.20
CA GLN A 46 21.31 -38.29 -62.94
C GLN A 46 21.98 -36.99 -62.48
N GLU A 47 21.80 -36.62 -61.20
CA GLU A 47 22.31 -35.36 -60.64
C GLU A 47 23.84 -35.35 -60.57
N THR A 48 24.47 -34.41 -61.26
CA THR A 48 25.93 -34.25 -61.36
C THR A 48 26.47 -33.09 -60.54
N ASP A 49 25.68 -32.03 -60.29
CA ASP A 49 26.11 -30.86 -59.50
C ASP A 49 24.91 -30.07 -58.93
N ARG A 50 25.14 -29.14 -58.00
CA ARG A 50 24.12 -28.25 -57.42
C ARG A 50 24.55 -26.78 -57.39
N LEU A 51 23.72 -25.93 -57.98
CA LEU A 51 23.86 -24.47 -57.88
C LEU A 51 22.85 -23.88 -56.89
N MET A 52 23.29 -23.02 -55.98
CA MET A 52 22.40 -22.21 -55.13
C MET A 52 22.17 -20.85 -55.77
N ILE A 53 20.91 -20.46 -55.96
CA ILE A 53 20.55 -19.09 -56.31
C ILE A 53 19.77 -18.47 -55.15
N ARG A 54 20.22 -17.28 -54.72
CA ARG A 54 19.55 -16.50 -53.67
C ARG A 54 18.76 -15.37 -54.32
N PHE A 55 17.49 -15.25 -53.95
CA PHE A 55 16.65 -14.12 -54.33
C PHE A 55 16.40 -13.25 -53.10
N ASP A 56 16.80 -11.97 -53.18
CA ASP A 56 16.39 -10.96 -52.19
C ASP A 56 15.14 -10.25 -52.73
N LEU A 57 13.99 -10.48 -52.09
CA LEU A 57 12.78 -9.71 -52.36
C LEU A 57 12.67 -8.54 -51.37
N PRO A 58 12.15 -7.36 -51.78
CA PRO A 58 11.85 -6.27 -50.85
C PRO A 58 10.81 -6.72 -49.81
N GLN A 59 10.98 -6.31 -48.55
CA GLN A 59 10.07 -6.67 -47.46
C GLN A 59 8.64 -6.20 -47.74
N GLY A 60 7.65 -7.10 -47.62
CA GLY A 60 6.21 -6.78 -47.69
C GLY A 60 5.39 -7.51 -48.77
N SER A 61 5.96 -8.45 -49.52
CA SER A 61 5.29 -9.08 -50.67
C SER A 61 4.68 -10.45 -50.32
N VAL A 62 3.40 -10.50 -49.96
CA VAL A 62 2.61 -11.76 -49.92
C VAL A 62 1.37 -11.57 -50.80
N GLY A 63 1.36 -12.16 -51.98
CA GLY A 63 0.23 -12.08 -52.90
C GLY A 63 0.42 -12.89 -54.19
N VAL A 64 -0.66 -13.44 -54.71
CA VAL A 64 -0.79 -14.21 -55.95
C VAL A 64 -0.30 -13.37 -57.14
N PHE A 65 0.62 -13.91 -57.95
CA PHE A 65 1.13 -13.23 -59.15
C PHE A 65 0.06 -13.16 -60.24
N GLY A 66 -0.62 -12.03 -60.34
CA GLY A 66 -1.33 -11.58 -61.53
C GLY A 66 -0.57 -10.42 -62.16
N GLU A 67 -0.21 -10.56 -63.44
CA GLU A 67 0.40 -9.57 -64.33
C GLU A 67 1.79 -9.01 -63.92
N ALA A 68 2.82 -9.47 -64.66
CA ALA A 68 4.14 -8.86 -64.86
C ALA A 68 4.95 -8.39 -63.64
N ALA A 69 5.62 -9.33 -62.95
CA ALA A 69 6.82 -8.99 -62.17
C ALA A 69 8.06 -9.08 -63.08
N GLN A 70 8.70 -7.94 -63.37
CA GLN A 70 10.01 -7.91 -64.03
C GLN A 70 11.12 -8.22 -63.00
N ILE A 71 11.85 -9.32 -63.20
CA ILE A 71 13.08 -9.61 -62.47
C ILE A 71 14.17 -8.69 -63.03
N THR A 72 14.60 -7.70 -62.25
CA THR A 72 15.52 -6.64 -62.71
C THR A 72 17.00 -6.95 -62.51
N SER A 73 17.37 -7.96 -61.72
CA SER A 73 18.74 -8.51 -61.67
C SER A 73 18.78 -9.89 -61.01
N VAL A 74 19.75 -10.71 -61.41
CA VAL A 74 20.08 -12.01 -60.79
C VAL A 74 21.58 -12.03 -60.53
N ASN A 75 21.99 -12.18 -59.27
CA ASN A 75 23.39 -12.40 -58.91
C ASN A 75 23.61 -13.88 -58.61
N VAL A 76 24.63 -14.46 -59.23
CA VAL A 76 25.02 -15.86 -59.04
C VAL A 76 26.33 -15.87 -58.23
N GLU A 77 26.31 -16.45 -57.05
CA GLU A 77 27.51 -16.75 -56.27
C GLU A 77 27.72 -18.27 -56.29
N SER A 78 28.86 -18.74 -56.80
CA SER A 78 29.21 -20.15 -56.67
C SER A 78 29.74 -20.42 -55.26
N ALA A 79 29.34 -21.55 -54.69
CA ALA A 79 29.83 -22.02 -53.40
C ALA A 79 30.70 -23.26 -53.63
N GLY A 80 32.02 -23.10 -53.64
CA GLY A 80 32.95 -24.23 -53.65
C GLY A 80 34.32 -23.90 -54.25
N GLU A 81 35.37 -24.16 -53.48
CA GLU A 81 36.78 -24.01 -53.83
C GLU A 81 37.21 -25.02 -54.91
N GLU A 82 37.24 -24.59 -56.17
CA GLU A 82 38.24 -24.96 -57.21
C GLU A 82 37.84 -24.22 -58.50
N GLU A 83 38.69 -23.30 -58.97
CA GLU A 83 38.51 -22.57 -60.23
C GLU A 83 38.54 -23.54 -61.43
N ALA A 84 37.38 -24.05 -61.82
CA ALA A 84 37.15 -24.57 -63.16
C ALA A 84 36.35 -23.52 -63.95
N GLY A 85 37.05 -22.71 -64.74
CA GLY A 85 36.49 -21.65 -65.56
C GLY A 85 35.38 -22.14 -66.49
N LEU A 86 34.14 -21.76 -66.18
CA LEU A 86 33.00 -21.79 -67.10
C LEU A 86 32.58 -20.34 -67.37
N ASP A 87 33.30 -19.75 -68.32
CA ASP A 87 33.00 -18.44 -68.88
C ASP A 87 31.88 -18.62 -69.92
N LEU A 88 30.62 -18.54 -69.48
CA LEU A 88 29.46 -18.58 -70.38
C LEU A 88 28.53 -17.39 -70.07
N PRO A 89 28.35 -16.44 -71.02
CA PRO A 89 27.37 -15.37 -70.85
C PRO A 89 25.95 -15.97 -70.89
N VAL A 90 25.22 -15.84 -69.79
CA VAL A 90 23.82 -16.29 -69.69
C VAL A 90 22.91 -15.19 -70.22
N GLU A 91 22.36 -15.39 -71.42
CA GLU A 91 21.31 -14.54 -71.99
C GLU A 91 19.94 -15.19 -71.70
N ILE A 92 19.11 -14.54 -70.88
CA ILE A 92 17.77 -15.03 -70.50
C ILE A 92 16.75 -14.47 -71.50
N ALA A 93 16.25 -15.30 -72.42
CA ALA A 93 15.16 -14.93 -73.33
C ALA A 93 13.85 -15.59 -72.87
N VAL A 94 12.89 -14.80 -72.42
CA VAL A 94 11.52 -15.25 -72.11
C VAL A 94 10.64 -15.00 -73.35
N SER A 95 10.38 -16.03 -74.15
CA SER A 95 9.46 -15.96 -75.30
C SER A 95 8.29 -16.91 -75.11
N GLY A 96 7.15 -16.38 -74.66
CA GLY A 96 5.90 -17.12 -74.52
C GLY A 96 4.70 -16.21 -74.78
N ARG A 97 3.89 -16.56 -75.78
CA ARG A 97 2.66 -15.86 -76.14
C ARG A 97 1.49 -16.54 -75.44
N LEU A 98 0.88 -15.87 -74.46
CA LEU A 98 -0.34 -16.36 -73.80
C LEU A 98 -1.52 -16.25 -74.78
N ILE A 99 -2.02 -17.39 -75.22
CA ILE A 99 -3.33 -17.52 -75.86
C ILE A 99 -4.35 -17.53 -74.72
N THR A 100 -5.17 -16.49 -74.61
CA THR A 100 -6.28 -16.43 -73.66
C THR A 100 -7.39 -17.36 -74.17
N PRO A 101 -7.75 -18.48 -73.49
CA PRO A 101 -8.99 -19.18 -73.79
C PRO A 101 -10.18 -18.30 -73.36
N PRO A 102 -11.37 -18.47 -73.97
CA PRO A 102 -12.57 -17.75 -73.54
C PRO A 102 -12.89 -18.07 -72.08
N ARG A 103 -13.40 -17.10 -71.33
CA ARG A 103 -13.89 -17.30 -69.96
C ARG A 103 -14.94 -18.42 -69.92
N GLU A 104 -14.56 -19.60 -69.44
CA GLU A 104 -15.52 -20.61 -69.01
C GLU A 104 -16.22 -20.07 -67.76
N GLN A 105 -17.52 -19.82 -67.87
CA GLN A 105 -18.39 -19.66 -66.70
C GLN A 105 -18.44 -21.01 -65.97
N PRO A 106 -18.22 -21.05 -64.64
CA PRO A 106 -18.41 -22.28 -63.88
C PRO A 106 -19.85 -22.78 -64.06
N PRO A 107 -20.08 -24.10 -64.08
CA PRO A 107 -21.41 -24.67 -64.24
C PRO A 107 -22.38 -24.11 -63.19
N ALA A 108 -23.61 -23.84 -63.61
CA ALA A 108 -24.65 -23.26 -62.75
C ALA A 108 -24.88 -24.16 -61.51
N GLY A 109 -24.52 -23.65 -60.32
CA GLY A 109 -24.86 -24.28 -59.04
C GLY A 109 -23.72 -24.44 -58.02
N GLN A 110 -22.45 -24.19 -58.37
CA GLN A 110 -21.35 -24.20 -57.38
C GLN A 110 -20.94 -22.77 -56.97
N PRO A 111 -20.83 -22.47 -55.66
CA PRO A 111 -20.43 -21.14 -55.19
C PRO A 111 -18.97 -20.85 -55.55
N VAL A 112 -18.71 -19.66 -56.10
CA VAL A 112 -17.35 -19.15 -56.41
C VAL A 112 -16.69 -18.56 -55.16
N GLU A 113 -17.09 -19.04 -53.99
CA GLU A 113 -16.67 -18.51 -52.69
C GLU A 113 -15.36 -19.14 -52.24
N GLN A 114 -14.54 -18.36 -51.55
CA GLN A 114 -13.31 -18.87 -50.96
C GLN A 114 -13.53 -19.07 -49.47
N VAL A 115 -12.93 -20.13 -48.93
CA VAL A 115 -13.11 -20.62 -47.56
C VAL A 115 -12.86 -19.54 -46.49
N SER A 116 -11.92 -18.62 -46.74
CA SER A 116 -11.54 -17.54 -45.83
C SER A 116 -11.82 -16.13 -46.38
N VAL A 117 -12.62 -16.01 -47.46
CA VAL A 117 -12.99 -14.71 -48.02
C VAL A 117 -14.49 -14.55 -47.93
N LEU A 118 -14.93 -13.50 -47.25
CA LEU A 118 -16.33 -13.19 -47.01
C LEU A 118 -16.68 -11.89 -47.74
N HIS A 119 -17.78 -11.88 -48.47
CA HIS A 119 -18.30 -10.71 -49.14
C HIS A 119 -19.63 -10.31 -48.51
N LEU A 120 -19.75 -9.07 -48.07
CA LEU A 120 -20.97 -8.54 -47.48
C LEU A 120 -21.99 -8.14 -48.56
N ASP A 121 -23.25 -8.00 -48.19
CA ASP A 121 -24.34 -7.62 -49.08
C ASP A 121 -24.31 -6.15 -49.52
N ALA A 122 -23.62 -5.29 -48.76
CA ALA A 122 -23.49 -3.86 -49.00
C ALA A 122 -22.05 -3.35 -48.71
N PRO A 123 -21.67 -2.17 -49.23
CA PRO A 123 -20.47 -1.49 -48.79
C PRO A 123 -20.60 -1.10 -47.31
N ASN A 124 -19.54 -1.39 -46.56
CA ASN A 124 -19.40 -1.14 -45.13
C ASN A 124 -18.01 -0.56 -44.88
N ASP A 125 -17.96 0.78 -44.73
CA ASP A 125 -16.74 1.58 -44.57
C ASP A 125 -16.20 1.59 -43.14
N LYS A 126 -17.04 1.22 -42.17
CA LYS A 126 -16.69 1.15 -40.74
C LYS A 126 -15.95 -0.12 -40.33
N ILE A 127 -15.87 -1.12 -41.19
CA ILE A 127 -15.15 -2.36 -40.90
C ILE A 127 -13.67 -2.13 -41.24
N LEU A 128 -12.79 -2.28 -40.25
CA LEU A 128 -11.37 -1.99 -40.41
C LEU A 128 -10.54 -3.28 -40.38
N PRO A 129 -9.37 -3.32 -41.05
CA PRO A 129 -8.41 -4.41 -40.85
C PRO A 129 -8.03 -4.57 -39.37
N GLY A 130 -7.91 -5.81 -38.90
CA GLY A 130 -7.67 -6.18 -37.50
C GLY A 130 -8.91 -6.16 -36.60
N SER A 131 -10.08 -5.75 -37.11
CA SER A 131 -11.34 -5.83 -36.35
C SER A 131 -11.85 -7.27 -36.26
N TRP A 132 -12.60 -7.55 -35.18
CA TRP A 132 -13.24 -8.84 -35.00
C TRP A 132 -14.55 -8.91 -35.78
N VAL A 133 -14.76 -10.06 -36.41
CA VAL A 133 -15.95 -10.41 -37.18
C VAL A 133 -16.50 -11.72 -36.65
N VAL A 134 -17.79 -11.76 -36.40
CA VAL A 134 -18.52 -12.97 -36.00
C VAL A 134 -19.47 -13.35 -37.13
N VAL A 135 -19.32 -14.55 -37.67
CA VAL A 135 -20.18 -15.10 -38.70
C VAL A 135 -21.07 -16.17 -38.05
N GLU A 136 -22.37 -15.89 -37.99
CA GLU A 136 -23.39 -16.85 -37.56
C GLU A 136 -23.95 -17.57 -38.78
N ARG A 137 -23.86 -18.90 -38.80
CA ARG A 137 -24.29 -19.76 -39.90
C ARG A 137 -25.64 -20.39 -39.55
N PRO A 138 -26.55 -20.54 -40.54
CA PRO A 138 -27.95 -20.93 -40.30
C PRO A 138 -28.12 -22.38 -39.82
N GLU A 139 -27.15 -23.28 -40.06
CA GLU A 139 -27.05 -24.62 -39.48
C GLU A 139 -25.66 -25.21 -39.82
N ALA A 140 -24.97 -25.84 -38.86
CA ALA A 140 -23.62 -26.40 -39.08
C ALA A 140 -23.68 -27.72 -39.87
N ARG A 141 -23.80 -27.66 -41.19
CA ARG A 141 -23.56 -28.83 -42.06
C ARG A 141 -22.07 -28.93 -42.38
N GLY A 142 -21.27 -29.46 -41.46
CA GLY A 142 -19.84 -29.68 -41.68
C GLY A 142 -18.96 -29.55 -40.43
N VAL A 143 -17.64 -29.40 -40.65
CA VAL A 143 -16.61 -29.28 -39.59
C VAL A 143 -16.54 -27.86 -38.99
N THR A 144 -16.97 -26.85 -39.74
CA THR A 144 -16.97 -25.46 -39.29
C THR A 144 -18.12 -25.22 -38.30
N PRO A 145 -17.90 -24.54 -37.17
CA PRO A 145 -18.93 -24.29 -36.17
C PRO A 145 -20.06 -23.38 -36.70
N ALA A 146 -21.20 -23.38 -36.01
CA ALA A 146 -22.32 -22.49 -36.31
C ALA A 146 -21.98 -21.01 -36.05
N LEU A 147 -21.06 -20.74 -35.12
CA LEU A 147 -20.52 -19.41 -34.85
C LEU A 147 -19.02 -19.41 -35.14
N VAL A 148 -18.58 -18.60 -36.08
CA VAL A 148 -17.17 -18.42 -36.43
C VAL A 148 -16.73 -17.04 -35.96
N VAL A 149 -15.73 -16.98 -35.09
CA VAL A 149 -15.09 -15.74 -34.67
C VAL A 149 -13.75 -15.64 -35.38
N ALA A 150 -13.55 -14.56 -36.14
CA ALA A 150 -12.37 -14.35 -36.97
C ALA A 150 -11.92 -12.88 -36.93
N GLN A 151 -10.66 -12.61 -37.25
CA GLN A 151 -10.17 -11.26 -37.52
C GLN A 151 -10.19 -10.98 -39.03
N ALA A 152 -10.61 -9.76 -39.39
CA ALA A 152 -10.50 -9.28 -40.77
C ALA A 152 -9.05 -8.84 -41.05
N LEU A 153 -8.25 -9.70 -41.68
CA LEU A 153 -6.87 -9.41 -42.05
C LEU A 153 -6.77 -8.28 -43.09
N ALA A 154 -7.71 -8.25 -44.03
CA ALA A 154 -7.83 -7.16 -45.00
C ALA A 154 -9.30 -6.86 -45.30
N VAL A 155 -9.59 -5.57 -45.51
CA VAL A 155 -10.92 -5.07 -45.87
C VAL A 155 -10.81 -4.29 -47.17
N ARG A 156 -11.63 -4.64 -48.16
CA ARG A 156 -11.62 -3.98 -49.48
C ARG A 156 -13.03 -3.74 -49.96
N GLU A 157 -13.34 -2.50 -50.35
CA GLU A 157 -14.57 -2.22 -51.07
C GLU A 157 -14.38 -2.47 -52.57
N GLY A 158 -15.38 -3.05 -53.21
CA GLY A 158 -15.32 -3.31 -54.65
C GLY A 158 -16.67 -3.67 -55.24
N ALA A 159 -16.77 -3.57 -56.57
CA ALA A 159 -17.91 -4.13 -57.28
C ALA A 159 -17.74 -5.66 -57.38
N ARG A 160 -18.79 -6.41 -57.05
CA ARG A 160 -18.87 -7.86 -57.25
C ARG A 160 -20.08 -8.18 -58.10
N ALA A 161 -19.89 -9.08 -59.06
CA ALA A 161 -20.97 -9.67 -59.84
C ALA A 161 -21.00 -11.18 -59.54
N GLY A 162 -22.09 -11.65 -58.97
CA GLY A 162 -22.26 -13.05 -58.55
C GLY A 162 -23.74 -13.36 -58.33
N TYR A 163 -24.14 -14.61 -58.55
CA TYR A 163 -25.52 -15.08 -58.32
C TYR A 163 -26.61 -14.28 -59.07
N GLY A 164 -26.28 -13.75 -60.24
CA GLY A 164 -27.19 -12.95 -61.06
C GLY A 164 -27.38 -11.51 -60.59
N ILE A 165 -26.62 -11.05 -59.59
CA ILE A 165 -26.69 -9.70 -59.03
C ILE A 165 -25.30 -9.05 -59.14
N ALA A 166 -25.27 -7.77 -59.52
CA ALA A 166 -24.07 -6.94 -59.51
C ALA A 166 -24.27 -5.77 -58.55
N GLY A 167 -23.32 -5.55 -57.65
CA GLY A 167 -23.41 -4.50 -56.64
C GLY A 167 -22.05 -4.17 -56.02
N LYS A 168 -22.00 -3.08 -55.24
CA LYS A 168 -20.85 -2.76 -54.39
C LYS A 168 -20.94 -3.58 -53.10
N THR A 169 -19.82 -4.14 -52.67
CA THR A 169 -19.69 -5.00 -51.48
C THR A 169 -18.39 -4.68 -50.75
N THR A 170 -18.34 -4.97 -49.45
CA THR A 170 -17.09 -5.08 -48.70
C THR A 170 -16.62 -6.53 -48.69
N ARG A 171 -15.40 -6.76 -49.16
CA ARG A 171 -14.67 -8.02 -49.05
C ARG A 171 -13.83 -8.03 -47.77
N LEU A 172 -13.95 -9.11 -47.00
CA LEU A 172 -13.18 -9.40 -45.80
C LEU A 172 -12.32 -10.64 -46.06
N ASP A 173 -11.01 -10.50 -45.98
CA ASP A 173 -10.10 -11.63 -45.91
C ASP A 173 -9.93 -12.00 -44.42
N LEU A 174 -10.37 -13.20 -44.02
CA LEU A 174 -10.44 -13.65 -42.63
C LEU A 174 -9.23 -14.53 -42.27
N ASP A 175 -8.82 -14.49 -41.01
CA ASP A 175 -7.76 -15.36 -40.45
C ASP A 175 -8.22 -16.80 -40.20
N ALA A 176 -9.54 -17.05 -40.23
CA ALA A 176 -10.16 -18.35 -40.05
C ALA A 176 -11.14 -18.67 -41.20
N PRO A 177 -11.30 -19.96 -41.57
CA PRO A 177 -12.28 -20.38 -42.55
C PRO A 177 -13.71 -20.18 -42.02
N TRP A 178 -14.53 -19.45 -42.78
CA TRP A 178 -15.95 -19.23 -42.44
C TRP A 178 -16.89 -20.16 -43.20
N LEU A 179 -16.44 -20.68 -44.34
CA LEU A 179 -17.17 -21.61 -45.21
C LEU A 179 -16.50 -22.99 -45.19
N ALA A 180 -17.26 -24.08 -45.26
CA ALA A 180 -16.76 -25.45 -45.31
C ALA A 180 -16.92 -26.08 -46.71
N ALA A 181 -16.09 -27.08 -47.02
CA ALA A 181 -16.28 -27.91 -48.21
C ALA A 181 -17.60 -28.69 -48.10
N GLY A 182 -18.57 -28.37 -48.95
CA GLY A 182 -19.92 -28.95 -48.92
C GLY A 182 -21.03 -27.97 -48.54
N ASP A 183 -20.69 -26.73 -48.14
CA ASP A 183 -21.67 -25.68 -47.97
C ASP A 183 -22.32 -25.30 -49.30
N ASP A 184 -23.64 -25.12 -49.28
CA ASP A 184 -24.43 -24.74 -50.43
C ASP A 184 -24.84 -23.26 -50.36
N PHE A 185 -25.63 -22.83 -51.34
CA PHE A 185 -26.12 -21.46 -51.40
C PHE A 185 -27.08 -21.10 -50.25
N ALA A 186 -27.66 -22.08 -49.54
CA ALA A 186 -28.49 -21.82 -48.37
C ALA A 186 -27.64 -21.38 -47.17
N THR A 187 -26.44 -21.95 -46.98
CA THR A 187 -25.49 -21.51 -45.95
C THR A 187 -25.08 -20.05 -46.18
N LEU A 188 -24.78 -19.68 -47.43
CA LEU A 188 -24.42 -18.31 -47.84
C LEU A 188 -25.55 -17.30 -47.56
N ARG A 189 -26.78 -17.64 -47.94
CA ARG A 189 -27.93 -16.74 -47.80
C ARG A 189 -28.38 -16.58 -46.34
N GLY A 190 -28.21 -17.61 -45.52
CA GLY A 190 -28.62 -17.57 -44.11
C GLY A 190 -27.51 -17.11 -43.15
N ALA A 191 -26.29 -16.84 -43.64
CA ALA A 191 -25.20 -16.36 -42.79
C ALA A 191 -25.42 -14.90 -42.37
N ALA A 192 -25.37 -14.64 -41.08
CA ALA A 192 -25.36 -13.29 -40.52
C ALA A 192 -23.94 -12.90 -40.11
N VAL A 193 -23.56 -11.66 -40.40
CA VAL A 193 -22.21 -11.16 -40.11
C VAL A 193 -22.30 -9.99 -39.14
N TYR A 194 -21.74 -10.18 -37.95
CA TYR A 194 -21.58 -9.14 -36.94
C TYR A 194 -20.14 -8.62 -37.01
N ALA A 195 -19.98 -7.35 -37.38
CA ALA A 195 -18.68 -6.69 -37.52
C ALA A 195 -18.71 -5.33 -36.79
N GLN A 196 -17.67 -4.51 -36.97
CA GLN A 196 -17.48 -3.23 -36.27
C GLN A 196 -17.35 -3.44 -34.75
N SER A 197 -16.49 -4.39 -34.36
CA SER A 197 -16.25 -4.71 -32.95
C SER A 197 -15.78 -3.48 -32.17
N GLU A 198 -16.43 -3.22 -31.04
CA GLU A 198 -16.00 -2.23 -30.05
C GLU A 198 -15.24 -2.92 -28.92
N ARG A 199 -14.06 -2.39 -28.56
CA ARG A 199 -13.32 -2.87 -27.40
C ARG A 199 -14.02 -2.36 -26.14
N LEU A 200 -14.56 -3.28 -25.35
CA LEU A 200 -15.07 -2.97 -24.01
C LEU A 200 -13.91 -3.01 -23.01
N GLU A 201 -13.72 -1.91 -22.28
CA GLU A 201 -12.87 -1.91 -21.09
C GLU A 201 -13.56 -2.75 -20.00
N LEU A 202 -12.84 -3.71 -19.42
CA LEU A 202 -13.37 -4.48 -18.30
C LEU A 202 -13.55 -3.53 -17.11
N ALA A 203 -14.73 -3.55 -16.50
CA ALA A 203 -14.95 -2.82 -15.26
C ALA A 203 -14.18 -3.50 -14.12
N GLU A 204 -13.55 -2.70 -13.25
CA GLU A 204 -12.97 -3.20 -12.01
C GLU A 204 -14.12 -3.68 -11.10
N GLU A 205 -14.08 -4.94 -10.66
CA GLU A 205 -15.02 -5.45 -9.68
C GLU A 205 -14.73 -4.77 -8.33
N PRO A 206 -15.71 -4.06 -7.72
CA PRO A 206 -15.49 -3.43 -6.44
C PRO A 206 -15.29 -4.53 -5.39
N ILE A 207 -14.33 -4.34 -4.49
CA ILE A 207 -14.08 -5.22 -3.36
C ILE A 207 -15.08 -4.76 -2.26
N PRO A 208 -16.16 -5.48 -1.93
CA PRO A 208 -17.21 -4.99 -1.02
C PRO A 208 -16.91 -5.28 0.47
N GLU A 209 -15.95 -6.15 0.76
CA GLU A 209 -15.67 -6.58 2.12
C GLU A 209 -15.16 -5.45 3.01
N ASP A 210 -15.39 -5.57 4.30
CA ASP A 210 -14.75 -4.68 5.25
C ASP A 210 -13.25 -4.99 5.36
N VAL A 211 -12.48 -4.00 5.81
CA VAL A 211 -11.03 -4.13 6.02
C VAL A 211 -10.77 -4.61 7.45
N ALA A 212 -10.07 -5.72 7.60
CA ALA A 212 -9.65 -6.32 8.88
C ALA A 212 -8.37 -7.15 8.70
N GLY A 213 -7.79 -7.62 9.80
CA GLY A 213 -6.58 -8.45 9.78
C GLY A 213 -5.29 -7.63 9.59
N GLY A 214 -4.20 -8.32 9.26
CA GLY A 214 -2.86 -7.73 9.16
C GLY A 214 -2.39 -7.36 7.75
N ALA A 215 -3.23 -7.50 6.72
CA ALA A 215 -2.84 -7.17 5.34
C ALA A 215 -3.85 -6.19 4.72
N ILE A 216 -3.34 -5.12 4.12
CA ILE A 216 -4.17 -4.10 3.47
C ILE A 216 -3.63 -3.83 2.07
N GLU A 217 -4.47 -4.01 1.07
CA GLU A 217 -4.16 -3.68 -0.32
C GLU A 217 -4.63 -2.27 -0.65
N LEU A 218 -3.76 -1.50 -1.29
CA LEU A 218 -4.02 -0.13 -1.73
C LEU A 218 -4.29 -0.14 -3.23
N ALA A 219 -5.18 0.73 -3.70
CA ALA A 219 -5.59 0.78 -5.11
C ALA A 219 -4.49 1.21 -6.11
N ARG A 220 -3.33 1.66 -5.62
CA ARG A 220 -2.24 2.21 -6.44
C ARG A 220 -0.90 1.84 -5.85
N LEU A 221 0.14 2.04 -6.63
CA LEU A 221 1.52 2.06 -6.15
C LEU A 221 1.74 3.31 -5.27
N TYR A 222 2.17 3.08 -4.03
CA TYR A 222 2.61 4.11 -3.10
C TYR A 222 4.08 3.87 -2.74
N ASP A 223 4.89 4.92 -2.89
CA ASP A 223 6.30 4.94 -2.52
C ASP A 223 6.53 5.55 -1.12
N GLY A 224 7.75 5.44 -0.61
CA GLY A 224 8.16 6.06 0.66
C GLY A 224 7.64 5.38 1.94
N LEU A 225 6.81 4.35 1.83
CA LEU A 225 6.43 3.47 2.94
C LEU A 225 7.52 2.41 3.17
N THR A 226 8.00 2.32 4.41
CA THR A 226 9.08 1.40 4.81
C THR A 226 8.69 0.63 6.07
N SER A 227 9.18 -0.61 6.19
CA SER A 227 9.04 -1.41 7.41
C SER A 227 9.56 -0.65 8.65
N GLY A 228 8.92 -0.88 9.80
CA GLY A 228 9.23 -0.23 11.07
C GLY A 228 8.61 1.17 11.22
N ARG A 229 7.81 1.63 10.25
CA ARG A 229 7.08 2.90 10.34
C ARG A 229 5.73 2.72 11.05
N TRP A 230 5.38 3.70 11.88
CA TRP A 230 4.04 3.83 12.45
C TRP A 230 3.04 4.39 11.44
N LEU A 231 1.88 3.76 11.36
CA LEU A 231 0.71 4.22 10.62
C LEU A 231 -0.46 4.42 11.59
N ILE A 232 -1.41 5.28 11.23
CA ILE A 232 -2.72 5.31 11.89
C ILE A 232 -3.77 4.90 10.88
N VAL A 233 -4.56 3.88 11.21
CA VAL A 233 -5.72 3.44 10.43
C VAL A 233 -6.96 3.97 11.13
N SER A 234 -7.80 4.71 10.40
CA SER A 234 -9.00 5.35 10.96
C SER A 234 -10.20 5.12 10.04
N GLY A 235 -11.37 4.84 10.60
CA GLY A 235 -12.58 4.62 9.83
C GLY A 235 -13.79 4.31 10.71
N GLU A 236 -14.91 3.96 10.08
CA GLU A 236 -16.11 3.49 10.77
C GLU A 236 -16.01 2.00 11.07
N ARG A 237 -16.31 1.61 12.30
CA ARG A 237 -16.34 0.21 12.75
C ARG A 237 -17.61 -0.51 12.32
N THR A 238 -17.47 -1.77 11.89
CA THR A 238 -18.59 -2.65 11.51
C THR A 238 -18.68 -3.91 12.38
N ASP A 239 -17.76 -4.10 13.32
CA ASP A 239 -17.69 -5.24 14.24
C ASP A 239 -18.59 -5.10 15.48
N ILE A 240 -19.33 -4.00 15.62
CA ILE A 240 -20.24 -3.75 16.74
C ILE A 240 -21.69 -4.04 16.32
N PRO A 241 -22.32 -5.11 16.84
CA PRO A 241 -23.70 -5.45 16.48
C PRO A 241 -24.69 -4.34 16.83
N GLY A 242 -25.52 -3.94 15.87
CA GLY A 242 -26.59 -2.96 16.09
C GLY A 242 -26.12 -1.50 16.20
N ALA A 243 -24.85 -1.21 15.93
CA ALA A 243 -24.32 0.15 15.86
C ALA A 243 -23.81 0.47 14.45
N SER A 244 -24.04 1.71 14.00
CA SER A 244 -23.51 2.26 12.76
C SER A 244 -22.92 3.64 13.04
N GLY A 245 -21.94 4.07 12.25
CA GLY A 245 -21.33 5.39 12.42
C GLY A 245 -20.41 5.50 13.62
N VAL A 246 -19.82 4.38 14.09
CA VAL A 246 -18.88 4.39 15.22
C VAL A 246 -17.46 4.63 14.68
N PRO A 247 -16.90 5.86 14.79
CA PRO A 247 -15.53 6.11 14.35
C PRO A 247 -14.54 5.46 15.31
N ALA A 248 -13.47 4.91 14.76
CA ALA A 248 -12.31 4.47 15.52
C ALA A 248 -11.02 4.73 14.75
N ALA A 249 -9.92 4.77 15.50
CA ALA A 249 -8.59 4.81 14.95
C ALA A 249 -7.66 3.90 15.76
N GLU A 250 -6.65 3.37 15.09
CA GLU A 250 -5.64 2.48 15.66
C GLU A 250 -4.25 2.89 15.21
N LEU A 251 -3.30 2.89 16.15
CA LEU A 251 -1.87 3.05 15.86
C LEU A 251 -1.28 1.66 15.56
N VAL A 252 -0.82 1.46 14.33
CA VAL A 252 -0.26 0.18 13.87
C VAL A 252 1.16 0.34 13.36
N MET A 253 1.94 -0.73 13.47
CA MET A 253 3.31 -0.78 12.92
C MET A 253 3.30 -1.49 11.58
N LEU A 254 3.94 -0.89 10.58
CA LEU A 254 4.16 -1.51 9.27
C LEU A 254 5.29 -2.54 9.37
N ALA A 255 4.98 -3.82 9.18
CA ALA A 255 5.98 -4.90 9.15
C ALA A 255 6.63 -5.04 7.78
N GLY A 256 5.87 -4.83 6.70
CA GLY A 256 6.35 -4.99 5.34
C GLY A 256 5.54 -4.20 4.32
N VAL A 257 6.17 -3.94 3.18
CA VAL A 257 5.51 -3.35 2.01
C VAL A 257 5.90 -4.19 0.81
N THR A 258 4.90 -4.72 0.12
CA THR A 258 5.08 -5.53 -1.08
C THR A 258 4.45 -4.80 -2.26
N GLN A 259 5.22 -4.63 -3.33
CA GLN A 259 4.70 -4.06 -4.59
C GLN A 259 4.29 -5.21 -5.50
N LEU A 260 3.02 -5.24 -5.88
CA LEU A 260 2.39 -6.30 -6.65
C LEU A 260 1.86 -5.74 -7.98
N GLN A 261 1.41 -6.62 -8.88
CA GLN A 261 0.71 -6.26 -10.10
C GLN A 261 -0.62 -7.00 -10.15
N ASP A 262 -1.67 -6.33 -10.62
CA ASP A 262 -2.96 -6.97 -10.84
C ASP A 262 -2.98 -7.80 -12.14
N ALA A 263 -4.13 -8.40 -12.46
CA ALA A 263 -4.29 -9.21 -13.67
C ALA A 263 -4.09 -8.42 -14.99
N THR A 264 -4.17 -7.09 -14.93
CA THR A 264 -3.93 -6.18 -16.07
C THR A 264 -2.47 -5.73 -16.17
N GLY A 265 -1.62 -6.11 -15.19
CA GLY A 265 -0.23 -5.68 -15.08
C GLY A 265 -0.06 -4.31 -14.38
N ARG A 266 -1.13 -3.72 -13.83
CA ARG A 266 -1.06 -2.44 -13.14
C ARG A 266 -0.46 -2.63 -11.74
N PRO A 267 0.58 -1.86 -11.36
CA PRO A 267 1.22 -2.03 -10.07
C PRO A 267 0.40 -1.43 -8.93
N TYR A 268 0.37 -2.13 -7.79
CA TYR A 268 -0.28 -1.70 -6.57
C TYR A 268 0.52 -2.09 -5.32
N THR A 269 0.21 -1.45 -4.19
CA THR A 269 0.92 -1.67 -2.92
C THR A 269 0.09 -2.52 -1.97
N ARG A 270 0.72 -3.52 -1.37
CA ARG A 270 0.21 -4.26 -0.21
C ARG A 270 1.02 -3.91 1.03
N LEU A 271 0.32 -3.57 2.10
CA LEU A 271 0.88 -3.31 3.42
C LEU A 271 0.67 -4.55 4.29
N ASP A 272 1.74 -5.02 4.93
CA ASP A 272 1.67 -6.08 5.95
C ASP A 272 1.96 -5.44 7.31
N LEU A 273 1.01 -5.53 8.23
CA LEU A 273 1.05 -4.97 9.58
C LEU A 273 1.72 -5.96 10.55
N ALA A 274 2.40 -5.44 11.56
CA ALA A 274 3.06 -6.26 12.58
C ALA A 274 2.07 -7.00 13.50
N THR A 275 0.86 -6.47 13.63
CA THR A 275 -0.27 -7.05 14.35
C THR A 275 -1.52 -6.83 13.53
N ASP A 276 -2.46 -7.77 13.59
CA ASP A 276 -3.77 -7.61 12.98
C ASP A 276 -4.49 -6.37 13.56
N LEU A 277 -5.30 -5.73 12.73
CA LEU A 277 -6.24 -4.71 13.20
C LEU A 277 -7.15 -5.29 14.27
N ALA A 278 -7.32 -4.56 15.38
CA ALA A 278 -8.20 -4.97 16.46
C ALA A 278 -9.68 -4.82 16.08
N TYR A 279 -9.99 -3.92 15.13
CA TYR A 279 -11.34 -3.69 14.64
C TYR A 279 -11.50 -4.09 13.16
N ARG A 280 -12.78 -4.17 12.74
CA ARG A 280 -13.18 -4.29 11.35
C ARG A 280 -13.76 -2.96 10.88
N TYR A 281 -13.29 -2.47 9.73
CA TYR A 281 -13.63 -1.14 9.23
C TYR A 281 -14.39 -1.18 7.91
N ARG A 282 -15.38 -0.30 7.78
CA ARG A 282 -16.06 -0.06 6.51
C ARG A 282 -15.07 0.55 5.49
N ARG A 283 -14.85 -0.15 4.38
CA ARG A 283 -13.78 0.15 3.42
C ARG A 283 -13.82 1.57 2.84
N ASP A 284 -15.00 2.09 2.53
CA ASP A 284 -15.20 3.42 1.93
C ASP A 284 -14.90 4.59 2.89
N THR A 285 -14.86 4.35 4.20
CA THR A 285 -14.50 5.35 5.22
C THR A 285 -13.04 5.28 5.66
N LEU A 286 -12.30 4.26 5.22
CA LEU A 286 -10.97 3.99 5.73
C LEU A 286 -9.97 5.03 5.26
N VAL A 287 -9.26 5.63 6.20
CA VAL A 287 -8.13 6.54 5.96
C VAL A 287 -6.89 5.98 6.64
N ILE A 288 -5.81 5.85 5.88
CA ILE A 288 -4.50 5.42 6.38
C ILE A 288 -3.56 6.63 6.39
N TYR A 289 -3.17 7.05 7.58
CA TYR A 289 -2.19 8.12 7.78
C TYR A 289 -0.78 7.54 7.77
N GLY A 290 0.00 7.86 6.73
CA GLY A 290 1.39 7.43 6.57
C GLY A 290 2.45 8.38 7.14
N ASN A 291 2.06 9.63 7.44
CA ASN A 291 2.92 10.66 8.02
C ASN A 291 2.52 10.90 9.47
N VAL A 292 2.85 9.93 10.32
CA VAL A 292 2.53 9.95 11.75
C VAL A 292 3.74 10.46 12.52
N VAL A 293 3.50 11.40 13.42
CA VAL A 293 4.52 11.91 14.34
C VAL A 293 4.03 11.78 15.77
N HIS A 294 4.95 11.46 16.67
CA HIS A 294 4.66 11.46 18.10
C HIS A 294 4.57 12.89 18.61
N ALA A 295 3.55 13.19 19.43
CA ALA A 295 3.30 14.53 19.95
C ALA A 295 3.00 14.45 21.45
N THR A 296 3.54 15.40 22.21
CA THR A 296 3.32 15.55 23.66
C THR A 296 2.98 17.01 23.98
N HIS A 297 2.27 17.23 25.09
CA HIS A 297 1.84 18.57 25.52
C HIS A 297 3.01 19.46 25.98
N GLY A 298 2.84 20.77 25.85
CA GLY A 298 3.75 21.80 26.36
C GLY A 298 4.34 22.70 25.27
N GLU A 299 4.47 23.99 25.57
CA GLU A 299 5.07 24.98 24.68
C GLU A 299 6.56 25.17 25.01
N THR A 300 7.45 25.02 24.02
CA THR A 300 8.89 25.24 24.21
C THR A 300 9.22 26.71 24.43
N ARG A 301 9.97 26.99 25.51
CA ARG A 301 10.52 28.30 25.86
C ARG A 301 12.05 28.22 25.94
N GLN A 302 12.70 29.30 25.51
CA GLN A 302 14.14 29.49 25.62
C GLN A 302 14.39 30.85 26.28
N GLU A 303 15.21 30.87 27.33
CA GLU A 303 15.51 32.11 28.02
C GLU A 303 16.89 32.11 28.68
N VAL A 304 17.36 33.33 28.97
CA VAL A 304 18.54 33.57 29.79
C VAL A 304 18.08 33.71 31.24
N LEU A 305 18.55 32.82 32.10
CA LEU A 305 18.25 32.83 33.53
C LEU A 305 19.06 33.89 34.27
N GLY A 306 20.31 34.11 33.87
CA GLY A 306 21.16 35.14 34.45
C GLY A 306 22.65 34.86 34.30
N SER A 307 23.42 35.49 35.19
CA SER A 307 24.89 35.49 35.23
C SER A 307 25.37 34.66 36.41
N GLY A 308 26.25 33.71 36.16
CA GLY A 308 26.94 32.95 37.20
C GLY A 308 28.04 33.77 37.88
N ASP A 309 28.26 33.49 39.17
CA ASP A 309 29.35 34.06 39.97
C ASP A 309 30.10 32.95 40.72
N GLY A 310 31.30 32.58 40.28
CA GLY A 310 32.07 31.47 40.87
C GLY A 310 32.48 31.66 42.32
N SER A 311 32.35 32.88 42.87
CA SER A 311 32.57 33.13 44.29
C SER A 311 31.40 32.69 45.17
N LYS A 312 30.19 32.53 44.60
CA LYS A 312 28.95 32.24 45.33
C LYS A 312 28.56 30.77 45.26
N ALA A 313 28.25 30.20 46.42
CA ALA A 313 27.65 28.87 46.56
C ALA A 313 26.12 28.92 46.38
N PHE A 314 25.51 27.80 46.00
CA PHE A 314 24.05 27.59 45.97
C PHE A 314 23.26 28.68 45.24
N GLN A 315 23.82 29.20 44.15
CA GLN A 315 23.13 30.20 43.34
C GLN A 315 21.83 29.62 42.80
N ARG A 316 20.77 30.42 42.90
CA ARG A 316 19.40 30.06 42.55
C ARG A 316 18.89 30.98 41.45
N PHE A 317 18.29 30.41 40.42
CA PHE A 317 17.68 31.15 39.32
C PHE A 317 16.29 30.60 39.03
N GLU A 318 15.29 31.48 38.97
CA GLU A 318 13.89 31.11 38.73
C GLU A 318 13.60 31.06 37.22
N LEU A 319 12.82 30.06 36.79
CA LEU A 319 12.26 30.02 35.44
C LEU A 319 11.17 31.10 35.33
N ARG A 320 11.19 31.90 34.27
CA ARG A 320 10.24 33.03 34.15
C ARG A 320 8.83 32.61 33.77
N GLN A 321 8.65 31.37 33.31
CA GLN A 321 7.36 30.82 32.93
C GLN A 321 7.10 29.54 33.72
N SER A 322 5.87 29.41 34.20
CA SER A 322 5.36 28.25 34.92
C SER A 322 4.03 27.80 34.31
N PRO A 323 3.63 26.53 34.53
CA PRO A 323 4.40 25.44 35.14
C PRO A 323 5.40 24.78 34.20
N LEU A 324 6.52 24.29 34.74
CA LEU A 324 7.48 23.44 34.03
C LEU A 324 6.82 22.12 33.61
N THR A 325 6.96 21.76 32.33
CA THR A 325 6.44 20.50 31.79
C THR A 325 7.30 19.31 32.18
N PHE A 326 6.62 18.25 32.61
CA PHE A 326 7.16 16.91 32.75
C PHE A 326 6.53 15.98 31.70
N VAL A 327 7.32 15.07 31.14
CA VAL A 327 6.86 13.99 30.25
C VAL A 327 6.87 12.67 30.98
N ALA A 328 5.98 11.76 30.61
CA ALA A 328 6.03 10.40 31.10
C ALA A 328 7.38 9.75 30.76
N ALA A 329 7.98 9.06 31.71
CA ALA A 329 9.27 8.40 31.56
C ALA A 329 9.29 7.07 32.33
N PRO A 330 10.08 6.07 31.90
CA PRO A 330 10.17 4.77 32.59
C PRO A 330 11.14 4.86 33.79
N THR A 331 10.95 5.87 34.63
CA THR A 331 11.70 6.13 35.88
C THR A 331 10.83 5.77 37.09
N PRO A 332 11.40 5.64 38.30
CA PRO A 332 10.61 5.41 39.52
C PRO A 332 9.51 6.47 39.74
N ASP A 333 9.81 7.74 39.48
CA ASP A 333 8.85 8.85 39.57
C ASP A 333 7.79 8.82 38.45
N GLY A 334 8.01 8.04 37.40
CA GLY A 334 7.15 7.96 36.22
C GLY A 334 7.15 9.19 35.31
N ALA A 335 7.99 10.18 35.62
CA ALA A 335 8.11 11.41 34.87
C ALA A 335 9.55 11.90 34.75
N GLN A 336 9.79 12.71 33.72
CA GLN A 336 11.05 13.40 33.49
C GLN A 336 10.79 14.86 33.13
N SER A 337 11.55 15.75 33.76
CA SER A 337 11.57 17.18 33.47
C SER A 337 12.03 17.45 32.03
N THR A 338 11.39 18.42 31.37
CA THR A 338 11.80 18.89 30.03
C THR A 338 12.91 19.95 30.08
N LEU A 339 13.36 20.32 31.29
CA LEU A 339 14.33 21.37 31.51
C LEU A 339 15.73 20.94 31.07
N VAL A 340 16.33 21.76 30.21
CA VAL A 340 17.72 21.68 29.81
C VAL A 340 18.39 22.99 30.17
N VAL A 341 19.37 22.93 31.07
CA VAL A 341 20.16 24.09 31.48
C VAL A 341 21.54 24.01 30.86
N ARG A 342 21.98 25.10 30.24
CA ARG A 342 23.33 25.27 29.70
C ARG A 342 24.03 26.44 30.36
N VAL A 343 25.29 26.24 30.76
CA VAL A 343 26.16 27.30 31.27
C VAL A 343 27.37 27.39 30.35
N ASN A 344 27.63 28.58 29.78
CA ASN A 344 28.62 28.75 28.71
C ASN A 344 28.42 27.74 27.56
N ASP A 345 27.16 27.53 27.14
CA ASP A 345 26.74 26.56 26.11
C ASP A 345 27.01 25.07 26.44
N ILE A 346 27.52 24.77 27.62
CA ILE A 346 27.74 23.40 28.11
C ILE A 346 26.53 22.97 28.92
N GLN A 347 25.98 21.79 28.64
CA GLN A 347 24.85 21.24 29.38
C GLN A 347 25.25 20.83 30.81
N TRP A 348 24.43 21.27 31.76
CA TRP A 348 24.41 20.81 33.13
C TRP A 348 23.23 19.85 33.30
N HIS A 349 23.33 18.89 34.21
CA HIS A 349 22.36 17.81 34.37
C HIS A 349 21.55 18.00 35.65
N GLU A 350 20.24 17.78 35.56
CA GLU A 350 19.36 17.76 36.72
C GLU A 350 19.66 16.50 37.55
N ALA A 351 19.76 16.67 38.87
CA ALA A 351 19.95 15.58 39.83
C ALA A 351 18.75 15.51 40.79
N GLY A 352 18.40 14.31 41.24
CA GLY A 352 17.33 14.09 42.22
C GLY A 352 17.64 14.64 43.62
N GLY A 353 18.88 15.05 43.87
CA GLY A 353 19.26 15.72 45.11
C GLY A 353 20.72 16.15 45.10
N MET A 354 21.01 17.22 45.84
CA MET A 354 22.35 17.81 45.87
C MET A 354 23.40 16.86 46.46
N ALA A 355 22.96 15.93 47.31
CA ALA A 355 23.82 14.92 47.94
C ALA A 355 24.39 13.89 46.95
N LEU A 356 23.79 13.76 45.76
CA LEU A 356 24.22 12.81 44.72
C LEU A 356 25.33 13.38 43.82
N LEU A 357 25.70 14.65 43.99
CA LEU A 357 26.65 15.35 43.12
C LEU A 357 28.01 15.50 43.81
N GLY A 358 29.06 15.12 43.11
CA GLY A 358 30.46 15.39 43.47
C GLY A 358 30.86 16.86 43.24
N PRO A 359 32.01 17.29 43.76
CA PRO A 359 32.44 18.70 43.77
C PRO A 359 32.66 19.30 42.36
N ASN A 360 32.96 18.45 41.37
CA ASN A 360 33.23 18.85 40.00
C ASN A 360 32.07 18.54 39.04
N ASP A 361 30.97 17.97 39.54
CA ASP A 361 29.86 17.54 38.70
C ASP A 361 29.06 18.75 38.25
N ARG A 362 28.86 18.88 36.93
CA ARG A 362 28.00 19.91 36.33
C ARG A 362 26.54 19.55 36.54
N GLY A 363 26.10 19.62 37.80
CA GLY A 363 24.77 19.26 38.24
C GLY A 363 24.01 20.43 38.85
N PHE A 364 22.70 20.38 38.73
CA PHE A 364 21.77 21.27 39.43
C PHE A 364 20.61 20.46 40.00
N VAL A 365 19.88 21.04 40.95
CA VAL A 365 18.61 20.51 41.43
C VAL A 365 17.50 21.54 41.18
N THR A 366 16.27 21.08 41.06
CA THR A 366 15.10 21.95 40.93
C THR A 366 14.31 22.00 42.23
N SER A 367 13.61 23.11 42.43
CA SER A 367 12.68 23.31 43.54
C SER A 367 11.49 24.07 43.00
N THR A 368 10.30 23.49 43.17
CA THR A 368 9.04 24.09 42.75
C THR A 368 8.21 24.45 43.97
N ASP A 369 7.64 25.66 44.00
CA ASP A 369 6.75 26.11 45.08
C ASP A 369 5.27 25.81 44.79
N ASP A 370 4.39 26.20 45.72
CA ASP A 370 2.94 25.99 45.64
C ASP A 370 2.29 26.80 44.51
N GLU A 371 2.93 27.90 44.09
CA GLU A 371 2.53 28.68 42.91
C GLU A 371 3.09 28.12 41.59
N GLN A 372 3.69 26.92 41.62
CA GLN A 372 4.27 26.21 40.48
C GLN A 372 5.48 26.91 39.84
N ARG A 373 6.11 27.86 40.54
CA ARG A 373 7.33 28.52 40.09
C ARG A 373 8.50 27.61 40.39
N THR A 374 9.27 27.30 39.36
CA THR A 374 10.41 26.40 39.46
C THR A 374 11.70 27.20 39.46
N ALA A 375 12.60 26.89 40.37
CA ALA A 375 13.95 27.43 40.35
C ALA A 375 15.01 26.34 40.26
N VAL A 376 16.10 26.70 39.60
CA VAL A 376 17.31 25.92 39.41
C VAL A 376 18.32 26.33 40.47
N ILE A 377 18.84 25.36 41.21
CA ILE A 377 19.81 25.56 42.29
C ILE A 377 21.10 24.83 41.94
N PHE A 378 22.21 25.56 41.89
CA PHE A 378 23.53 25.03 41.55
C PHE A 378 24.35 24.65 42.78
N GLY A 379 25.47 23.96 42.57
CA GLY A 379 26.31 23.46 43.66
C GLY A 379 27.13 24.51 44.39
N ASN A 380 27.77 24.05 45.46
CA ASN A 380 28.63 24.86 46.32
C ASN A 380 30.13 24.56 46.14
N GLY A 381 30.51 23.68 45.20
CA GLY A 381 31.88 23.24 44.96
C GLY A 381 32.34 22.07 45.84
N GLU A 382 31.52 21.63 46.80
CA GLU A 382 31.70 20.36 47.53
C GLU A 382 30.67 19.34 47.06
N ARG A 383 29.42 19.78 46.95
CA ARG A 383 28.28 19.07 46.36
C ARG A 383 27.87 19.83 45.11
N GLY A 384 28.18 19.29 43.94
CA GLY A 384 28.04 19.94 42.64
C GLY A 384 29.04 21.08 42.39
N ALA A 385 29.42 21.25 41.14
CA ALA A 385 30.29 22.33 40.70
C ALA A 385 29.66 23.71 40.95
N ARG A 386 30.49 24.69 41.31
CA ARG A 386 30.09 26.11 41.28
C ARG A 386 29.96 26.58 39.84
N LEU A 387 29.07 27.56 39.64
CA LEU A 387 28.96 28.21 38.35
C LEU A 387 30.26 28.95 38.00
N PRO A 388 30.74 28.89 36.74
CA PRO A 388 31.77 29.81 36.29
C PRO A 388 31.21 31.24 36.24
N THR A 389 32.05 32.21 36.63
CA THR A 389 31.70 33.63 36.49
C THR A 389 31.51 33.99 35.03
N GLY A 390 30.39 34.64 34.69
CA GLY A 390 30.09 35.06 33.34
C GLY A 390 28.93 36.04 33.29
N ILE A 391 28.63 36.57 32.10
CA ILE A 391 27.50 37.49 31.87
C ILE A 391 26.46 36.74 31.06
N GLU A 392 25.22 36.67 31.56
CA GLU A 392 24.09 36.05 30.87
C GLU A 392 24.41 34.63 30.36
N ASN A 393 25.27 33.94 31.10
CA ASN A 393 25.87 32.71 30.64
C ASN A 393 25.04 31.47 31.01
N ILE A 394 23.94 31.64 31.74
CA ILE A 394 23.04 30.58 32.14
C ILE A 394 21.79 30.67 31.27
N ARG A 395 21.57 29.65 30.44
CA ARG A 395 20.42 29.55 29.53
C ARG A 395 19.61 28.32 29.89
N ALA A 396 18.28 28.44 29.81
CA ALA A 396 17.36 27.34 29.98
C ALA A 396 16.53 27.15 28.70
N THR A 397 16.30 25.90 28.35
CA THR A 397 15.28 25.48 27.39
C THR A 397 14.38 24.50 28.09
N TYR A 398 13.08 24.77 28.12
CA TYR A 398 12.10 23.94 28.80
C TYR A 398 10.75 24.08 28.13
N ARG A 399 9.77 23.29 28.54
CA ARG A 399 8.39 23.49 28.10
C ARG A 399 7.50 23.97 29.23
N VAL A 400 6.45 24.68 28.86
CA VAL A 400 5.46 25.23 29.76
C VAL A 400 4.10 24.59 29.49
N GLY A 401 3.40 24.22 30.55
CA GLY A 401 2.09 23.58 30.49
C GLY A 401 2.15 22.10 30.88
N ILE A 402 1.22 21.67 31.73
CA ILE A 402 1.03 20.31 32.21
C ILE A 402 -0.47 20.08 32.39
N GLY A 403 -0.84 18.90 32.85
CA GLY A 403 -2.19 18.72 33.36
C GLY A 403 -3.14 18.01 32.43
N LYS A 404 -4.38 17.91 32.91
CA LYS A 404 -5.52 17.42 32.15
C LYS A 404 -5.84 18.29 30.93
N ALA A 405 -5.36 19.53 30.88
CA ALA A 405 -5.47 20.42 29.73
C ALA A 405 -4.80 19.85 28.47
N GLY A 406 -3.81 18.95 28.62
CA GLY A 406 -3.21 18.23 27.51
C GLY A 406 -4.05 17.06 26.97
N ASN A 407 -5.11 16.65 27.68
CA ASN A 407 -5.99 15.57 27.24
C ASN A 407 -7.06 16.13 26.31
N VAL A 408 -7.03 15.71 25.04
CA VAL A 408 -7.98 16.17 24.03
C VAL A 408 -8.52 14.99 23.24
N ALA A 409 -9.78 15.10 22.81
CA ALA A 409 -10.42 14.07 22.01
C ALA A 409 -9.75 13.94 20.63
N ALA A 410 -10.00 12.82 19.97
CA ALA A 410 -9.65 12.65 18.57
C ALA A 410 -10.21 13.81 17.72
N GLY A 411 -9.41 14.30 16.78
CA GLY A 411 -9.79 15.35 15.84
C GLY A 411 -9.71 16.79 16.37
N GLN A 412 -9.29 17.02 17.62
CA GLN A 412 -9.22 18.38 18.19
C GLN A 412 -7.90 19.12 17.92
N ILE A 413 -6.80 18.41 17.66
CA ILE A 413 -5.51 19.01 17.31
C ILE A 413 -5.47 19.23 15.80
N THR A 414 -5.96 20.39 15.35
CA THR A 414 -6.09 20.71 13.90
C THR A 414 -5.18 21.84 13.42
N LEU A 415 -4.50 22.52 14.34
CA LEU A 415 -3.70 23.70 14.05
C LEU A 415 -2.21 23.41 14.10
N LEU A 416 -1.51 23.86 13.06
CA LEU A 416 -0.06 23.84 12.96
C LEU A 416 0.52 25.12 13.55
N ALA A 417 1.34 25.01 14.60
CA ALA A 417 2.08 26.14 15.17
C ALA A 417 3.13 26.69 14.17
N THR A 418 3.80 25.79 13.46
CA THR A 418 4.69 26.10 12.34
C THR A 418 4.24 25.32 11.12
N ARG A 419 4.44 25.85 9.92
CA ARG A 419 4.04 25.21 8.65
C ARG A 419 5.28 24.80 7.84
N PRO A 420 5.85 23.61 8.07
CA PRO A 420 6.92 23.08 7.22
C PRO A 420 6.47 22.98 5.76
N LEU A 421 7.42 23.06 4.82
CA LEU A 421 7.13 22.89 3.40
C LEU A 421 6.44 21.54 3.14
N GLY A 422 5.40 21.56 2.32
CA GLY A 422 4.64 20.36 1.94
C GLY A 422 3.57 19.92 2.94
N VAL A 423 3.49 20.51 4.13
CA VAL A 423 2.49 20.15 5.14
C VAL A 423 1.27 21.09 5.04
N LYS A 424 0.10 20.53 4.72
CA LYS A 424 -1.15 21.30 4.55
C LYS A 424 -1.98 21.44 5.83
N GLY A 425 -1.86 20.48 6.75
CA GLY A 425 -2.64 20.44 7.97
C GLY A 425 -2.16 19.33 8.90
N VAL A 426 -2.73 19.31 10.10
CA VAL A 426 -2.51 18.28 11.10
C VAL A 426 -3.85 17.85 11.66
N VAL A 427 -3.94 16.60 12.09
CA VAL A 427 -5.07 16.05 12.83
C VAL A 427 -4.53 15.00 13.78
N ASN A 428 -5.17 14.81 14.93
CA ASN A 428 -4.93 13.67 15.81
C ASN A 428 -6.09 12.66 15.67
N PRO A 429 -5.99 11.60 14.84
CA PRO A 429 -7.07 10.61 14.76
C PRO A 429 -7.24 9.83 16.07
N LEU A 430 -6.20 9.80 16.91
CA LEU A 430 -6.22 9.24 18.25
C LEU A 430 -6.33 10.37 19.30
N PRO A 431 -7.03 10.14 20.42
CA PRO A 431 -7.07 11.11 21.52
C PRO A 431 -5.69 11.25 22.18
N ALA A 432 -5.38 12.45 22.67
CA ALA A 432 -4.26 12.65 23.57
C ALA A 432 -4.73 12.36 25.00
N THR A 433 -3.99 11.52 25.73
CA THR A 433 -4.38 11.00 27.05
C THR A 433 -3.16 10.92 27.99
N GLY A 434 -3.40 10.71 29.28
CA GLY A 434 -2.35 10.55 30.30
C GLY A 434 -1.77 11.86 30.85
N GLY A 435 -2.25 13.03 30.42
CA GLY A 435 -1.89 14.31 31.02
C GLY A 435 -2.55 14.46 32.40
N ALA A 436 -1.75 14.61 33.45
CA ALA A 436 -2.20 14.72 34.83
C ALA A 436 -1.81 16.06 35.44
N ASP A 437 -2.70 16.62 36.26
CA ASP A 437 -2.39 17.79 37.08
C ASP A 437 -1.37 17.38 38.17
N ARG A 438 -0.71 18.36 38.80
CA ARG A 438 0.18 18.07 39.93
C ARG A 438 -0.60 17.45 41.07
N GLU A 439 0.03 16.53 41.80
CA GLU A 439 -0.56 15.98 43.02
C GLU A 439 -0.90 17.11 44.00
N GLY A 440 -2.13 17.07 44.52
CA GLY A 440 -2.57 17.97 45.57
C GLY A 440 -2.03 17.58 46.95
N PRO A 441 -2.13 18.46 47.97
CA PRO A 441 -1.57 18.22 49.30
C PRO A 441 -2.05 16.92 49.97
N ASP A 442 -3.32 16.55 49.80
CA ASP A 442 -3.87 15.33 50.41
C ASP A 442 -3.33 14.07 49.74
N ALA A 443 -3.18 14.08 48.41
CA ALA A 443 -2.56 12.99 47.66
C ALA A 443 -1.08 12.83 48.05
N ILE A 444 -0.36 13.95 48.19
CA ILE A 444 1.04 13.94 48.65
C ILE A 444 1.14 13.32 50.05
N ARG A 445 0.23 13.65 50.99
CA ARG A 445 0.25 13.02 52.33
C ARG A 445 0.00 11.52 52.29
N ALA A 446 -0.82 11.04 51.36
CA ALA A 446 -1.09 9.62 51.18
C ALA A 446 0.07 8.88 50.50
N ASN A 447 0.70 9.50 49.50
CA ASN A 447 1.71 8.88 48.63
C ASN A 447 3.15 9.03 49.17
N ALA A 448 3.48 10.09 49.91
CA ALA A 448 4.84 10.35 50.38
C ALA A 448 5.46 9.20 51.22
N PRO A 449 4.70 8.51 52.12
CA PRO A 449 5.24 7.35 52.82
C PRO A 449 5.54 6.17 51.87
N LEU A 450 4.72 5.99 50.82
CA LEU A 450 4.85 4.87 49.87
C LEU A 450 6.15 4.97 49.06
N ALA A 451 6.55 6.20 48.71
CA ALA A 451 7.79 6.48 47.97
C ALA A 451 9.06 6.05 48.73
N VAL A 452 9.01 6.00 50.06
CA VAL A 452 10.15 5.56 50.90
C VAL A 452 10.12 4.05 51.16
N THR A 453 8.95 3.41 51.08
CA THR A 453 8.81 1.97 51.30
C THR A 453 9.15 1.13 50.07
N ALA A 454 8.93 1.67 48.86
CA ALA A 454 9.30 1.00 47.60
C ALA A 454 10.78 1.25 47.30
N LEU A 455 11.67 0.41 47.84
CA LEU A 455 13.14 0.54 47.74
C LEU A 455 13.71 0.14 46.35
N ASP A 456 13.29 0.83 45.29
CA ASP A 456 13.72 0.61 43.89
C ASP A 456 13.61 -0.85 43.37
N ARG A 457 12.82 -1.68 44.06
CA ARG A 457 12.56 -3.07 43.69
C ARG A 457 11.14 -3.47 44.10
N LEU A 458 10.45 -4.20 43.23
CA LEU A 458 9.11 -4.72 43.48
C LEU A 458 9.22 -6.21 43.83
N VAL A 459 8.90 -6.57 45.06
CA VAL A 459 9.02 -7.94 45.59
C VAL A 459 7.66 -8.50 45.95
N SER A 460 6.90 -7.76 46.75
CA SER A 460 5.56 -8.15 47.19
C SER A 460 4.50 -7.74 46.16
N VAL A 461 3.33 -8.40 46.17
CA VAL A 461 2.18 -7.98 45.33
C VAL A 461 1.76 -6.55 45.64
N GLN A 462 1.83 -6.15 46.91
CA GLN A 462 1.48 -4.80 47.35
C GLN A 462 2.44 -3.76 46.76
N ASP A 463 3.73 -4.10 46.61
CA ASP A 463 4.75 -3.19 46.05
C ASP A 463 4.36 -2.74 44.63
N TYR A 464 3.75 -3.62 43.83
CA TYR A 464 3.27 -3.27 42.48
C TYR A 464 2.16 -2.22 42.52
N ALA A 465 1.24 -2.32 43.49
CA ALA A 465 0.17 -1.33 43.66
C ALA A 465 0.72 0.00 44.18
N ASP A 466 1.59 -0.05 45.18
CA ASP A 466 2.14 1.16 45.81
C ASP A 466 3.07 1.92 44.85
N PHE A 467 3.93 1.20 44.14
CA PHE A 467 4.75 1.76 43.06
C PHE A 467 3.89 2.41 41.97
N ALA A 468 2.84 1.72 41.54
CA ALA A 468 1.95 2.27 40.52
C ALA A 468 1.21 3.51 41.02
N ARG A 469 0.82 3.59 42.30
CA ARG A 469 0.20 4.78 42.90
C ARG A 469 1.14 5.98 42.98
N THR A 470 2.44 5.76 43.17
CA THR A 470 3.45 6.84 43.18
C THR A 470 3.93 7.22 41.78
N PHE A 471 3.53 6.49 40.75
CA PHE A 471 3.92 6.77 39.37
C PHE A 471 3.14 7.97 38.83
N ALA A 472 3.84 9.00 38.35
CA ALA A 472 3.22 10.23 37.88
C ALA A 472 2.07 9.99 36.89
N GLY A 473 0.90 10.53 37.22
CA GLY A 473 -0.31 10.43 36.42
C GLY A 473 -1.24 9.25 36.76
N ILE A 474 -0.84 8.38 37.68
CA ILE A 474 -1.70 7.36 38.27
C ILE A 474 -2.26 7.87 39.61
N GLY A 475 -3.58 7.76 39.79
CA GLY A 475 -4.25 8.17 41.02
C GLY A 475 -4.60 6.99 41.92
N LYS A 476 -4.92 5.83 41.33
CA LYS A 476 -5.30 4.61 42.07
C LYS A 476 -4.70 3.39 41.41
N ALA A 477 -4.24 2.45 42.21
CA ALA A 477 -3.82 1.14 41.74
C ALA A 477 -4.14 0.05 42.77
N VAL A 478 -4.50 -1.13 42.29
CA VAL A 478 -4.67 -2.35 43.10
C VAL A 478 -3.99 -3.49 42.36
N ALA A 479 -3.23 -4.29 43.09
CA ALA A 479 -2.54 -5.45 42.56
C ALA A 479 -3.09 -6.73 43.20
N THR A 480 -3.20 -7.79 42.41
CA THR A 480 -3.61 -9.11 42.88
C THR A 480 -2.80 -10.19 42.18
N LEU A 481 -2.39 -11.22 42.91
CA LEU A 481 -1.74 -12.39 42.32
C LEU A 481 -2.82 -13.30 41.73
N VAL A 482 -2.76 -13.52 40.42
CA VAL A 482 -3.70 -14.38 39.71
C VAL A 482 -2.99 -15.68 39.30
N PRO A 483 -3.55 -16.86 39.60
CA PRO A 483 -3.01 -18.10 39.10
C PRO A 483 -3.13 -18.16 37.57
N GLY A 484 -2.01 -18.36 36.87
CA GLY A 484 -2.00 -18.57 35.42
C GLY A 484 -1.89 -20.05 35.07
N ARG A 485 -2.07 -20.39 33.78
CA ARG A 485 -1.99 -21.78 33.28
C ARG A 485 -0.64 -22.45 33.51
N SER A 486 0.46 -21.69 33.50
CA SER A 486 1.82 -22.21 33.67
C SER A 486 2.57 -21.60 34.85
N ARG A 487 2.30 -20.33 35.16
CA ARG A 487 2.84 -19.62 36.32
C ARG A 487 1.85 -18.54 36.76
N PRO A 488 1.82 -18.15 38.05
CA PRO A 488 1.04 -17.00 38.49
C PRO A 488 1.54 -15.71 37.82
N PHE A 489 0.71 -14.69 37.80
CA PHE A 489 1.05 -13.35 37.32
C PHE A 489 0.39 -12.30 38.20
N VAL A 490 0.99 -11.11 38.28
CA VAL A 490 0.39 -9.96 38.97
C VAL A 490 -0.58 -9.27 38.01
N HIS A 491 -1.85 -9.18 38.41
CA HIS A 491 -2.84 -8.36 37.76
C HIS A 491 -2.91 -7.01 38.48
N LEU A 492 -2.54 -5.94 37.77
CA LEU A 492 -2.50 -4.58 38.27
C LEU A 492 -3.63 -3.77 37.61
N THR A 493 -4.64 -3.39 38.38
CA THR A 493 -5.70 -2.49 37.91
C THR A 493 -5.33 -1.06 38.28
N ILE A 494 -5.36 -0.14 37.31
CA ILE A 494 -4.97 1.27 37.50
C ILE A 494 -6.07 2.25 37.10
N ALA A 495 -6.00 3.44 37.67
CA ALA A 495 -6.77 4.61 37.28
C ALA A 495 -5.89 5.85 37.22
N GLY A 496 -6.14 6.73 36.25
CA GLY A 496 -5.45 8.01 36.16
C GLY A 496 -5.74 8.91 37.36
N ALA A 497 -4.79 9.80 37.66
CA ALA A 497 -4.97 10.85 38.67
C ALA A 497 -6.20 11.71 38.30
N ASP A 498 -7.06 12.02 39.27
CA ASP A 498 -8.34 12.72 39.05
C ASP A 498 -9.20 12.12 37.92
N ASP A 499 -9.08 10.82 37.72
CA ASP A 499 -9.79 10.08 36.68
C ASP A 499 -9.52 10.54 35.23
N ILE A 500 -8.30 11.02 34.96
CA ILE A 500 -7.87 11.29 33.59
C ILE A 500 -7.94 10.02 32.73
N PRO A 501 -8.27 10.14 31.43
CA PRO A 501 -8.22 9.01 30.52
C PRO A 501 -6.77 8.54 30.32
N ILE A 502 -6.60 7.22 30.22
CA ILE A 502 -5.34 6.57 29.87
C ILE A 502 -5.63 5.63 28.70
N ALA A 503 -5.02 5.88 27.54
CA ALA A 503 -5.04 4.90 26.46
C ALA A 503 -3.90 3.88 26.65
N GLU A 504 -4.10 2.61 26.26
CA GLU A 504 -3.03 1.60 26.27
C GLU A 504 -1.86 1.95 25.32
N THR A 505 -2.12 2.80 24.32
CA THR A 505 -1.11 3.33 23.41
C THR A 505 -0.40 4.57 23.95
N SER A 506 -0.83 5.12 25.09
CA SER A 506 -0.24 6.32 25.68
C SER A 506 1.16 6.07 26.24
N ASP A 507 1.97 7.13 26.28
CA ASP A 507 3.29 7.08 26.90
C ASP A 507 3.22 6.72 28.38
N LEU A 508 2.21 7.24 29.10
CA LEU A 508 1.99 6.90 30.52
C LEU A 508 1.87 5.39 30.71
N TYR A 509 1.00 4.72 29.96
CA TYR A 509 0.81 3.28 30.05
C TYR A 509 2.07 2.49 29.66
N ARG A 510 2.72 2.89 28.56
CA ARG A 510 3.93 2.22 28.06
C ARG A 510 5.11 2.34 29.05
N ASN A 511 5.33 3.54 29.58
CA ASN A 511 6.41 3.82 30.53
C ASN A 511 6.17 3.16 31.88
N LEU A 512 4.93 3.13 32.38
CA LEU A 512 4.58 2.37 33.58
C LEU A 512 4.87 0.88 33.37
N ARG A 513 4.43 0.31 32.24
CA ARG A 513 4.70 -1.10 31.90
C ARG A 513 6.20 -1.40 31.81
N GLU A 514 6.98 -0.47 31.27
CA GLU A 514 8.43 -0.62 31.19
C GLU A 514 9.10 -0.51 32.57
N ALA A 515 8.70 0.46 33.39
CA ALA A 515 9.23 0.64 34.75
C ALA A 515 8.94 -0.58 35.63
N LEU A 516 7.70 -1.10 35.59
CA LEU A 516 7.30 -2.33 36.29
C LEU A 516 8.13 -3.54 35.88
N ARG A 517 8.50 -3.66 34.60
CA ARG A 517 9.38 -4.73 34.11
C ARG A 517 10.83 -4.55 34.54
N ARG A 518 11.32 -3.31 34.61
CA ARG A 518 12.72 -3.00 34.99
C ARG A 518 12.95 -3.16 36.49
N LEU A 519 12.00 -2.76 37.31
CA LEU A 519 12.10 -2.75 38.78
C LEU A 519 11.51 -4.01 39.44
N GLY A 520 10.61 -4.72 38.73
CA GLY A 520 10.04 -5.97 39.19
C GLY A 520 10.90 -7.19 38.92
N GLU A 521 10.50 -8.33 39.47
CA GLU A 521 11.21 -9.59 39.26
C GLU A 521 11.04 -10.08 37.81
N PRO A 522 12.13 -10.43 37.09
CA PRO A 522 12.08 -10.82 35.67
C PRO A 522 11.12 -11.98 35.36
N ASP A 523 10.96 -12.91 36.30
CA ASP A 523 10.14 -14.10 36.14
C ASP A 523 8.67 -13.93 36.55
N MET A 524 8.31 -12.77 37.12
CA MET A 524 6.94 -12.45 37.52
C MET A 524 6.25 -11.63 36.42
N PRO A 525 5.33 -12.22 35.62
CA PRO A 525 4.62 -11.46 34.60
C PRO A 525 3.66 -10.47 35.25
N VAL A 526 3.59 -9.27 34.70
CA VAL A 526 2.62 -8.24 35.12
C VAL A 526 1.66 -7.97 33.97
N ARG A 527 0.37 -7.99 34.25
CA ARG A 527 -0.69 -7.54 33.35
C ARG A 527 -1.35 -6.30 33.93
N ILE A 528 -1.29 -5.21 33.19
CA ILE A 528 -1.93 -3.96 33.56
C ILE A 528 -3.32 -3.96 32.92
N ALA A 529 -4.33 -3.62 33.71
CA ALA A 529 -5.68 -3.39 33.25
C ALA A 529 -6.12 -1.98 33.66
N LEU A 530 -6.84 -1.31 32.77
CA LEU A 530 -7.50 -0.05 33.09
C LEU A 530 -8.75 -0.35 33.91
N ARG A 531 -9.09 0.53 34.85
CA ARG A 531 -10.35 0.41 35.58
C ARG A 531 -11.55 0.44 34.64
N GLU A 532 -12.56 -0.36 34.94
CA GLU A 532 -13.86 -0.28 34.29
C GLU A 532 -14.84 0.53 35.14
N ARG A 533 -15.66 1.35 34.50
CA ARG A 533 -16.71 2.12 35.18
C ARG A 533 -17.96 1.26 35.27
N ILE A 534 -18.37 0.95 36.50
CA ILE A 534 -19.67 0.32 36.77
C ILE A 534 -20.69 1.41 37.07
N VAL A 535 -21.80 1.41 36.34
CA VAL A 535 -22.91 2.36 36.58
C VAL A 535 -23.72 1.86 37.77
N LEU A 536 -23.75 2.65 38.84
CA LEU A 536 -24.61 2.41 39.98
C LEU A 536 -25.89 3.23 39.83
N VAL A 537 -27.03 2.56 39.66
CA VAL A 537 -28.34 3.19 39.63
C VAL A 537 -28.96 3.10 41.02
N ILE A 538 -29.18 4.26 41.66
CA ILE A 538 -29.78 4.34 42.98
C ILE A 538 -31.17 4.96 42.85
N SER A 539 -32.17 4.27 43.39
CA SER A 539 -33.51 4.81 43.62
C SER A 539 -33.79 4.77 45.12
N ALA A 540 -34.13 5.91 45.71
CA ALA A 540 -34.37 6.04 47.15
C ALA A 540 -35.56 6.95 47.40
N GLY A 541 -36.43 6.55 48.33
CA GLY A 541 -37.46 7.43 48.89
C GLY A 541 -36.86 8.28 49.99
N VAL A 542 -36.93 9.61 49.87
CA VAL A 542 -36.40 10.55 50.86
C VAL A 542 -37.56 11.18 51.63
N GLN A 543 -37.58 10.99 52.94
CA GLN A 543 -38.53 11.68 53.82
C GLN A 543 -37.89 12.97 54.35
N LEU A 544 -38.57 14.10 54.11
CA LEU A 544 -38.12 15.42 54.54
C LEU A 544 -38.91 15.86 55.76
N HIS A 545 -38.26 16.62 56.65
CA HIS A 545 -38.99 17.37 57.67
C HIS A 545 -39.83 18.46 56.99
N PRO A 546 -41.07 18.76 57.44
CA PRO A 546 -41.99 19.68 56.77
C PRO A 546 -41.43 21.09 56.49
N ASP A 547 -40.47 21.54 57.29
CA ASP A 547 -39.85 22.87 57.15
C ASP A 547 -38.81 22.96 56.01
N TYR A 548 -38.41 21.83 55.41
CA TYR A 548 -37.45 21.80 54.32
C TYR A 548 -38.13 21.64 52.96
N LEU A 549 -37.68 22.42 51.98
CA LEU A 549 -38.11 22.32 50.58
C LEU A 549 -37.25 21.30 49.83
N TRP A 550 -37.91 20.44 49.03
CA TRP A 550 -37.23 19.41 48.26
C TRP A 550 -36.20 20.00 47.28
N GLU A 551 -36.53 21.10 46.63
CA GLU A 551 -35.70 21.79 45.64
C GLU A 551 -34.38 22.30 46.22
N ALA A 552 -34.33 22.55 47.54
CA ALA A 552 -33.12 22.96 48.24
C ALA A 552 -32.29 21.77 48.73
N VAL A 553 -32.95 20.65 49.09
CA VAL A 553 -32.30 19.48 49.70
C VAL A 553 -31.84 18.46 48.65
N GLU A 554 -32.62 18.24 47.59
CA GLU A 554 -32.32 17.28 46.53
C GLU A 554 -30.93 17.51 45.90
N PRO A 555 -30.51 18.74 45.55
CA PRO A 555 -29.19 18.95 44.97
C PRO A 555 -28.07 18.63 45.95
N GLN A 556 -28.30 18.85 47.25
CA GLN A 556 -27.33 18.53 48.30
C GLN A 556 -27.20 17.02 48.50
N ILE A 557 -28.33 16.29 48.53
CA ILE A 557 -28.32 14.82 48.59
C ILE A 557 -27.59 14.26 47.36
N ARG A 558 -27.92 14.75 46.16
CA ARG A 558 -27.27 14.35 44.92
C ARG A 558 -25.76 14.62 44.97
N ALA A 559 -25.34 15.81 45.38
CA ALA A 559 -23.94 16.16 45.50
C ALA A 559 -23.20 15.23 46.48
N ARG A 560 -23.80 14.94 47.65
CA ARG A 560 -23.23 14.02 48.63
C ARG A 560 -23.13 12.58 48.13
N LEU A 561 -24.13 12.10 47.40
CA LEU A 561 -24.08 10.78 46.77
C LEU A 561 -22.99 10.72 45.69
N LEU A 562 -22.90 11.75 44.84
CA LEU A 562 -21.85 11.85 43.82
C LEU A 562 -20.45 11.94 44.44
N GLU A 563 -20.30 12.62 45.57
CA GLU A 563 -19.05 12.69 46.33
C GLU A 563 -18.70 11.32 46.93
N ALA A 564 -19.64 10.69 47.64
CA ALA A 564 -19.43 9.42 48.34
C ALA A 564 -19.15 8.24 47.40
N PHE A 565 -19.80 8.23 46.22
CA PHE A 565 -19.59 7.23 45.18
C PHE A 565 -18.63 7.69 44.08
N GLY A 566 -18.05 8.89 44.23
CA GLY A 566 -17.15 9.50 43.26
C GLY A 566 -15.72 8.95 43.33
N PHE A 567 -14.91 9.34 42.34
CA PHE A 567 -13.55 8.85 42.19
C PHE A 567 -12.67 9.09 43.43
N ALA A 568 -12.82 10.23 44.10
CA ALA A 568 -12.01 10.58 45.25
C ALA A 568 -12.20 9.58 46.41
N GLN A 569 -13.46 9.23 46.71
CA GLN A 569 -13.82 8.45 47.91
C GLN A 569 -13.81 6.92 47.68
N ARG A 570 -13.93 6.46 46.43
CA ARG A 570 -14.02 5.02 46.12
C ARG A 570 -12.69 4.46 45.64
N ASP A 571 -12.12 3.51 46.37
CA ASP A 571 -11.00 2.69 45.88
C ASP A 571 -11.43 1.70 44.79
N LEU A 572 -10.43 1.14 44.10
CA LEU A 572 -10.58 0.19 43.00
C LEU A 572 -11.06 -1.20 43.44
#